data_AF-A0A0V8HIS9-F1
#
_entry.id   AF-A0A0V8HIS9-F1
#
_cell.length_a   1.000
_cell.length_b   1.000
_cell.length_c   1.000
_cell.angle_alpha   90.00
_cell.angle_beta   90.00
_cell.angle_gamma   90.00
#
_symmetry.space_group_name_H-M   'P 1'
#
loop_
_entity.id
_entity.type
_entity.pdbx_description
1 polymer ?
#
loop_
_entity_poly.entity_id
_entity_poly.type
_entity_poly.pdbx_seq_one_letter_code
_entity_poly.pdbx_strand_id
1 'polypeptide(L)'
;MNGTAHMAAGAAAGFITANSIGADFASTATLVTFGGISGLIPDLDIDGKLSNKVTFSSKMIRAAALVIGLLMMVYSFLEEGGSDQWIGLGYGAGILLLSTFITQRRMLTFTGIAVTVGGWHINETWLCLLGIYIVIASLVSHRSYTHSVIGIIYFGFIARYLESSLMIQGVFEACMLGYASHLAGDMKVLPFNRRGVKLFLPFSSKEM
;
A
#
# COMPACT_ATOMS: atom_id res chain seq x y z
N MET A 1 -13.11 11.21 -8.24
CA MET A 1 -14.17 10.22 -8.58
C MET A 1 -14.38 9.26 -7.39
N ASN A 2 -15.01 8.09 -7.55
CA ASN A 2 -14.98 7.04 -6.51
C ASN A 2 -13.90 6.00 -6.86
N GLY A 3 -13.48 5.19 -5.88
CA GLY A 3 -12.40 4.20 -6.09
C GLY A 3 -12.68 3.20 -7.22
N THR A 4 -13.94 2.78 -7.43
CA THR A 4 -14.29 1.88 -8.54
C THR A 4 -14.02 2.51 -9.90
N ALA A 5 -14.32 3.80 -10.07
CA ALA A 5 -14.04 4.52 -11.30
C ALA A 5 -12.54 4.70 -11.54
N HIS A 6 -11.75 4.95 -10.49
CA HIS A 6 -10.29 5.03 -10.59
C HIS A 6 -9.68 3.67 -10.97
N MET A 7 -10.14 2.58 -10.35
CA MET A 7 -9.74 1.22 -10.72
C MET A 7 -10.11 0.90 -12.17
N ALA A 8 -11.31 1.26 -12.62
CA ALA A 8 -11.74 1.02 -13.99
C ALA A 8 -10.92 1.82 -15.01
N ALA A 9 -10.64 3.10 -14.73
CA ALA A 9 -9.78 3.93 -15.58
C ALA A 9 -8.36 3.36 -15.66
N GLY A 10 -7.80 2.92 -14.53
CA GLY A 10 -6.50 2.25 -14.51
C GLY A 10 -6.49 0.92 -15.27
N ALA A 11 -7.53 0.11 -15.12
CA ALA A 11 -7.68 -1.14 -15.86
C ALA A 11 -7.78 -0.90 -17.38
N ALA A 12 -8.51 0.14 -17.79
CA ALA A 12 -8.57 0.57 -19.19
C ALA A 12 -7.20 1.02 -19.71
N ALA A 13 -6.42 1.76 -18.92
CA ALA A 13 -5.04 2.13 -19.27
C ALA A 13 -4.14 0.90 -19.45
N GLY A 14 -4.28 -0.10 -18.58
CA GLY A 14 -3.58 -1.38 -18.73
C GLY A 14 -3.98 -2.13 -20.00
N PHE A 15 -5.28 -2.14 -20.34
CA PHE A 15 -5.77 -2.74 -21.58
C PHE A 15 -5.23 -2.03 -22.82
N ILE A 16 -5.22 -0.69 -22.83
CA ILE A 16 -4.66 0.10 -23.94
C ILE A 16 -3.18 -0.22 -24.12
N THR A 17 -2.43 -0.30 -23.02
CA THR A 17 -1.00 -0.67 -23.04
C THR A 17 -0.78 -2.07 -23.61
N ALA A 18 -1.59 -3.04 -23.20
CA ALA A 18 -1.52 -4.40 -23.72
C ALA A 18 -1.75 -4.46 -25.25
N ASN A 19 -2.75 -3.72 -25.74
CA ASN A 19 -3.05 -3.67 -27.17
C ASN A 19 -1.96 -2.96 -27.98
N SER A 20 -1.33 -1.91 -27.45
CA SER A 20 -0.31 -1.15 -28.18
C SER A 20 0.96 -1.95 -28.43
N ILE A 21 1.27 -2.93 -27.58
CA ILE A 21 2.44 -3.81 -27.71
C ILE A 21 2.09 -5.19 -28.29
N GLY A 22 0.81 -5.44 -28.64
CA GLY A 22 0.37 -6.75 -29.12
C GLY A 22 0.55 -7.88 -28.10
N ALA A 23 0.31 -7.59 -26.82
CA ALA A 23 0.48 -8.52 -25.72
C ALA A 23 -0.41 -9.78 -25.87
N ASP A 24 0.09 -10.92 -25.40
CA ASP A 24 -0.71 -12.14 -25.32
C ASP A 24 -1.79 -12.03 -24.21
N PHE A 25 -2.64 -13.05 -24.10
CA PHE A 25 -3.74 -13.04 -23.14
C PHE A 25 -3.26 -12.91 -21.68
N ALA A 26 -2.21 -13.64 -21.31
CA ALA A 26 -1.67 -13.63 -19.94
C ALA A 26 -1.06 -12.27 -19.58
N SER A 27 -0.26 -11.69 -20.48
CA SER A 27 0.32 -10.37 -20.29
C SER A 27 -0.77 -9.30 -20.29
N THR A 28 -1.79 -9.41 -21.15
CA THR A 28 -2.94 -8.50 -21.14
C THR A 28 -3.65 -8.50 -19.79
N ALA A 29 -3.97 -9.67 -19.24
CA ALA A 29 -4.60 -9.79 -17.93
C ALA A 29 -3.73 -9.17 -16.81
N THR A 30 -2.41 -9.37 -16.91
CA THR A 30 -1.43 -8.81 -15.98
C THR A 30 -1.40 -7.27 -16.05
N LEU A 31 -1.31 -6.71 -17.25
CA LEU A 31 -1.28 -5.26 -17.47
C LEU A 31 -2.59 -4.57 -17.05
N VAL A 32 -3.74 -5.16 -17.36
CA VAL A 32 -5.06 -4.67 -16.90
C VAL A 32 -5.12 -4.66 -15.37
N THR A 33 -4.65 -5.73 -14.73
CA THR A 33 -4.64 -5.84 -13.27
C THR A 33 -3.73 -4.80 -12.63
N PHE A 34 -2.49 -4.68 -13.09
CA PHE A 34 -1.54 -3.71 -12.54
C PHE A 34 -1.95 -2.26 -12.83
N GLY A 35 -2.53 -1.97 -14.00
CA GLY A 35 -3.13 -0.67 -14.29
C GLY A 35 -4.27 -0.34 -13.31
N GLY A 36 -5.17 -1.29 -13.07
CA GLY A 36 -6.29 -1.13 -12.12
C GLY A 36 -5.84 -0.93 -10.68
N ILE A 37 -4.87 -1.72 -10.21
CA ILE A 37 -4.26 -1.56 -8.88
C ILE A 37 -3.56 -0.20 -8.79
N SER A 38 -2.81 0.21 -9.80
CA SER A 38 -2.07 1.49 -9.79
C SER A 38 -2.99 2.70 -9.79
N GLY A 39 -4.16 2.59 -10.43
CA GLY A 39 -5.22 3.58 -10.33
C GLY A 39 -5.80 3.73 -8.91
N LEU A 40 -5.52 2.82 -7.98
CA LEU A 40 -5.98 2.90 -6.59
C LEU A 40 -4.87 3.31 -5.60
N ILE A 41 -3.61 3.25 -6.01
CA ILE A 41 -2.45 3.48 -5.13
C ILE A 41 -2.39 4.89 -4.50
N PRO A 42 -2.77 5.98 -5.19
CA PRO A 42 -2.82 7.30 -4.55
C PRO A 42 -3.73 7.38 -3.33
N ASP A 43 -4.84 6.61 -3.34
CA ASP A 43 -5.87 6.53 -2.31
C ASP A 43 -5.51 5.61 -1.13
N LEU A 44 -4.30 5.06 -1.10
CA LEU A 44 -3.77 4.36 0.08
C LEU A 44 -3.41 5.32 1.23
N ASP A 45 -3.67 6.62 1.14
CA ASP A 45 -3.36 7.56 2.21
C ASP A 45 -4.25 7.39 3.47
N ILE A 46 -3.88 8.08 4.56
CA ILE A 46 -4.41 7.85 5.92
C ILE A 46 -5.94 8.02 6.05
N ASP A 47 -6.55 8.83 5.19
CA ASP A 47 -7.99 9.10 5.17
C ASP A 47 -8.69 8.46 3.96
N GLY A 48 -7.95 7.72 3.14
CA GLY A 48 -8.45 7.00 1.99
C GLY A 48 -9.41 5.88 2.40
N LYS A 49 -10.58 5.84 1.75
CA LYS A 49 -11.57 4.76 1.99
C LYS A 49 -11.02 3.38 1.63
N LEU A 50 -10.01 3.32 0.76
CA LEU A 50 -9.35 2.09 0.35
C LEU A 50 -8.47 1.51 1.46
N SER A 51 -7.71 2.34 2.16
CA SER A 51 -6.83 1.91 3.26
C SER A 51 -7.59 1.05 4.29
N ASN A 52 -8.79 1.49 4.70
CA ASN A 52 -9.64 0.76 5.64
C ASN A 52 -10.17 -0.59 5.11
N LYS A 53 -10.24 -0.79 3.78
CA LYS A 53 -10.68 -2.05 3.17
C LYS A 53 -9.53 -3.02 2.96
N VAL A 54 -8.32 -2.51 2.71
CA VAL A 54 -7.13 -3.34 2.46
C VAL A 54 -6.53 -3.87 3.75
N THR A 55 -6.61 -3.09 4.84
CA THR A 55 -6.10 -3.53 6.14
C THR A 55 -7.10 -4.40 6.90
N PHE A 56 -6.61 -5.40 7.62
CA PHE A 56 -7.42 -6.14 8.59
C PHE A 56 -7.94 -5.24 9.71
N SER A 57 -9.05 -5.64 10.33
CA SER A 57 -9.57 -4.90 11.47
C SER A 57 -8.58 -4.94 12.64
N SER A 58 -8.27 -3.78 13.20
CA SER A 58 -7.42 -3.66 14.39
C SER A 58 -7.92 -4.53 15.55
N LYS A 59 -9.24 -4.76 15.67
CA LYS A 59 -9.83 -5.66 16.66
C LYS A 59 -9.38 -7.12 16.48
N MET A 60 -9.39 -7.62 15.25
CA MET A 60 -8.97 -8.98 14.94
C MET A 60 -7.47 -9.17 15.21
N ILE A 61 -6.64 -8.23 14.78
CA ILE A 61 -5.18 -8.29 14.99
C ILE A 61 -4.84 -8.21 16.49
N ARG A 62 -5.52 -7.32 17.23
CA ARG A 62 -5.41 -7.29 18.70
C ARG A 62 -5.81 -8.62 19.31
N ALA A 63 -6.94 -9.20 18.92
CA ALA A 63 -7.40 -10.47 19.45
C ALA A 63 -6.38 -11.60 19.20
N ALA A 64 -5.83 -11.69 17.98
CA ALA A 64 -4.78 -12.65 17.66
C ALA A 64 -3.52 -12.43 18.52
N ALA A 65 -3.05 -11.19 18.66
CA ALA A 65 -1.90 -10.86 19.50
C ALA A 65 -2.14 -11.21 20.97
N LEU A 66 -3.36 -10.97 21.49
CA LEU A 66 -3.75 -11.34 22.86
C LEU A 66 -3.71 -12.87 23.05
N VAL A 67 -4.25 -13.63 22.10
CA VAL A 67 -4.24 -15.10 22.15
C VAL A 67 -2.81 -15.63 22.10
N ILE A 68 -1.98 -15.13 21.17
CA ILE A 68 -0.58 -15.56 21.03
C ILE A 68 0.20 -15.22 22.32
N GLY A 69 0.07 -13.99 22.83
CA GLY A 69 0.74 -13.57 24.06
C GLY A 69 0.35 -14.43 25.26
N LEU A 70 -0.95 -14.72 25.43
CA LEU A 70 -1.44 -15.58 26.50
C LEU A 70 -0.91 -17.01 26.37
N LEU A 71 -0.97 -17.60 25.17
CA LEU A 71 -0.47 -18.95 24.92
C LEU A 71 1.03 -19.06 25.18
N MET A 72 1.82 -18.06 24.79
CA MET A 72 3.25 -18.00 25.11
C MET A 72 3.51 -17.97 26.62
N MET A 73 2.74 -17.16 27.37
CA MET A 73 2.86 -17.11 28.82
C MET A 73 2.51 -18.45 29.48
N VAL A 74 1.42 -19.08 29.05
CA VAL A 74 0.99 -20.39 29.57
C VAL A 74 2.03 -21.47 29.25
N TYR A 75 2.50 -21.54 28.01
CA TYR A 75 3.53 -22.50 27.61
C TYR A 75 4.81 -22.31 28.42
N SER A 76 5.31 -21.08 28.51
CA SER A 76 6.51 -20.76 29.27
C SER A 76 6.35 -21.07 30.76
N PHE A 77 5.15 -20.89 31.32
CA PHE A 77 4.90 -21.23 32.73
C PHE A 77 4.88 -22.74 33.00
N LEU A 78 4.40 -23.55 32.05
CA LEU A 78 4.22 -24.98 32.21
C LEU A 78 5.46 -25.81 31.86
N GLU A 79 6.16 -25.42 30.79
CA GLU A 79 7.22 -26.24 30.17
C GLU A 79 8.64 -25.72 30.47
N GLU A 80 8.79 -24.42 30.73
CA GLU A 80 10.10 -23.82 30.99
C GLU A 80 10.37 -23.67 32.49
N GLY A 81 11.66 -23.62 32.87
CA GLY A 81 12.10 -23.41 34.24
C GLY A 81 13.25 -22.40 34.33
N GLY A 82 13.53 -21.91 35.54
CA GLY A 82 14.65 -21.00 35.77
C GLY A 82 14.48 -19.64 35.06
N SER A 83 15.53 -19.15 34.40
CA SER A 83 15.51 -17.85 33.70
C SER A 83 14.58 -17.83 32.50
N ASP A 84 14.44 -18.96 31.81
CA ASP A 84 13.78 -19.02 30.50
C ASP A 84 12.25 -18.90 30.64
N GLN A 85 11.73 -19.38 31.78
CA GLN A 85 10.35 -19.13 32.21
C GLN A 85 10.05 -17.63 32.34
N TRP A 86 10.93 -16.85 32.98
CA TRP A 86 10.72 -15.41 33.13
C TRP A 86 10.86 -14.65 31.81
N ILE A 87 11.76 -15.11 30.94
CA ILE A 87 11.95 -14.54 29.60
C ILE A 87 10.70 -14.75 28.75
N GLY A 88 10.14 -15.97 28.71
CA GLY A 88 8.93 -16.27 27.94
C GLY A 88 7.69 -15.54 28.46
N LEU A 89 7.52 -15.46 29.79
CA LEU A 89 6.50 -14.61 30.41
C LEU A 89 6.67 -13.13 30.03
N GLY A 90 7.91 -12.64 30.02
CA GLY A 90 8.25 -11.28 29.61
C GLY A 90 7.87 -10.99 28.15
N TYR A 91 8.19 -11.91 27.22
CA TYR A 91 7.78 -11.77 25.81
C TYR A 91 6.27 -11.77 25.64
N GLY A 92 5.57 -12.70 26.30
CA GLY A 92 4.11 -12.77 26.26
C GLY A 92 3.47 -11.48 26.78
N ALA A 93 3.89 -11.00 27.96
CA ALA A 93 3.43 -9.72 28.53
C ALA A 93 3.75 -8.53 27.60
N GLY A 94 4.93 -8.53 26.98
CA GLY A 94 5.34 -7.54 25.98
C GLY A 94 4.39 -7.51 24.77
N ILE A 95 4.02 -8.66 24.22
CA ILE A 95 3.05 -8.76 23.13
C ILE A 95 1.68 -8.22 23.54
N LEU A 96 1.20 -8.57 24.75
CA LEU A 96 -0.06 -8.06 25.28
C LEU A 96 -0.04 -6.52 25.37
N LEU A 97 1.03 -5.94 25.93
CA LEU A 97 1.19 -4.48 26.02
C LEU A 97 1.28 -3.83 24.64
N LEU A 98 2.08 -4.37 23.72
CA LEU A 98 2.24 -3.84 22.37
C LEU A 98 0.94 -3.88 21.56
N SER A 99 0.08 -4.88 21.79
CA SER A 99 -1.21 -5.01 21.11
C SER A 99 -2.12 -3.78 21.34
N THR A 100 -2.00 -3.12 22.49
CA THR A 100 -2.83 -1.93 22.83
C THR A 100 -2.57 -0.75 21.89
N PHE A 101 -1.36 -0.66 21.31
CA PHE A 101 -0.98 0.39 20.37
C PHE A 101 -1.48 0.16 18.94
N ILE A 102 -2.06 -1.01 18.63
CA ILE A 102 -2.56 -1.37 17.29
C ILE A 102 -3.88 -0.67 17.02
N THR A 103 -3.88 0.56 16.54
CA THR A 103 -5.13 1.27 16.17
C THR A 103 -5.43 1.10 14.68
N GLN A 104 -6.70 1.24 14.28
CA GLN A 104 -7.08 1.22 12.84
C GLN A 104 -6.25 2.20 12.01
N ARG A 105 -5.98 3.39 12.55
CA ARG A 105 -5.15 4.42 11.91
C ARG A 105 -3.71 3.99 11.64
N ARG A 106 -3.16 3.07 12.44
CA ARG A 106 -1.78 2.58 12.33
C ARG A 106 -1.67 1.27 11.55
N MET A 107 -2.79 0.63 11.23
CA MET A 107 -2.80 -0.66 10.53
C MET A 107 -2.08 -0.57 9.19
N LEU A 108 -2.30 0.51 8.44
CA LEU A 108 -1.64 0.69 7.17
C LEU A 108 -0.13 0.88 7.32
N THR A 109 0.32 1.60 8.35
CA THR A 109 1.75 1.73 8.67
C THR A 109 2.37 0.36 8.95
N PHE A 110 1.72 -0.48 9.74
CA PHE A 110 2.17 -1.85 10.00
C PHE A 110 2.19 -2.69 8.73
N THR A 111 1.19 -2.56 7.86
CA THR A 111 1.18 -3.21 6.54
C THR A 111 2.39 -2.77 5.70
N GLY A 112 2.69 -1.47 5.64
CA GLY A 112 3.84 -0.96 4.90
C GLY A 112 5.17 -1.49 5.47
N ILE A 113 5.32 -1.56 6.79
CA ILE A 113 6.49 -2.17 7.45
C ILE A 113 6.60 -3.65 7.07
N ALA A 114 5.51 -4.41 7.20
CA ALA A 114 5.49 -5.83 6.87
C ALA A 114 5.85 -6.09 5.40
N VAL A 115 5.31 -5.30 4.47
CA VAL A 115 5.65 -5.37 3.04
C VAL A 115 7.12 -5.02 2.79
N THR A 116 7.66 -4.01 3.47
CA THR A 116 9.07 -3.64 3.36
C THR A 116 9.99 -4.76 3.83
N VAL A 117 9.72 -5.32 5.01
CA VAL A 117 10.50 -6.44 5.57
C VAL A 117 10.37 -7.69 4.71
N GLY A 118 9.16 -7.99 4.21
CA GLY A 118 8.93 -9.10 3.29
C GLY A 118 9.70 -8.95 1.98
N GLY A 119 9.65 -7.76 1.38
CA GLY A 119 10.42 -7.42 0.18
C GLY A 119 11.92 -7.58 0.39
N TRP A 120 12.43 -7.13 1.54
CA TRP A 120 13.85 -7.31 1.87
C TRP A 120 14.21 -8.79 2.03
N HIS A 121 13.37 -9.56 2.72
CA HIS A 121 13.62 -10.99 2.94
C HIS A 121 13.67 -11.80 1.64
N ILE A 122 12.84 -11.45 0.65
CA ILE A 122 12.83 -12.12 -0.66
C ILE A 122 13.71 -11.41 -1.71
N ASN A 123 14.49 -10.40 -1.31
CA ASN A 123 15.36 -9.59 -2.17
C ASN A 123 14.65 -8.87 -3.33
N GLU A 124 13.37 -8.52 -3.16
CA GLU A 124 12.59 -7.80 -4.16
C GLU A 124 12.55 -6.29 -3.85
N THR A 125 13.30 -5.52 -4.64
CA THR A 125 13.48 -4.07 -4.44
C THR A 125 12.15 -3.31 -4.61
N TRP A 126 11.32 -3.71 -5.57
CA TRP A 126 10.03 -3.04 -5.80
C TRP A 126 9.09 -3.19 -4.60
N LEU A 127 9.12 -4.34 -3.91
CA LEU A 127 8.34 -4.56 -2.68
C LEU A 127 8.87 -3.72 -1.52
N CYS A 128 10.19 -3.58 -1.39
CA CYS A 128 10.78 -2.68 -0.41
C CYS A 128 10.30 -1.23 -0.63
N LEU A 129 10.39 -0.74 -1.87
CA LEU A 129 9.96 0.61 -2.23
C LEU A 129 8.46 0.80 -2.05
N LEU A 130 7.64 -0.20 -2.40
CA LEU A 130 6.18 -0.19 -2.19
C LEU A 130 5.84 -0.13 -0.70
N GLY A 131 6.52 -0.91 0.14
CA GLY A 131 6.33 -0.87 1.58
C GLY A 131 6.64 0.50 2.17
N ILE A 132 7.75 1.12 1.75
CA ILE A 132 8.11 2.50 2.13
C ILE A 132 7.04 3.49 1.65
N TYR A 133 6.53 3.35 0.42
CA TYR A 133 5.43 4.17 -0.09
C TYR A 133 4.20 4.07 0.80
N ILE A 134 3.79 2.86 1.17
CA ILE A 134 2.62 2.62 2.03
C ILE A 134 2.82 3.25 3.42
N VAL A 135 4.03 3.14 4.00
CA VAL A 135 4.36 3.82 5.26
C VAL A 135 4.20 5.33 5.12
N ILE A 136 4.77 5.95 4.08
CA ILE A 136 4.65 7.40 3.87
C ILE A 136 3.19 7.79 3.62
N ALA A 137 2.48 7.06 2.76
CA ALA A 137 1.06 7.27 2.47
C ALA A 137 0.22 7.25 3.76
N SER A 138 0.53 6.34 4.68
CA SER A 138 -0.15 6.23 5.98
C SER A 138 0.07 7.42 6.93
N LEU A 139 1.00 8.33 6.61
CA LEU A 139 1.35 9.48 7.44
C LEU A 139 0.96 10.83 6.82
N VAL A 140 0.62 10.85 5.53
CA VAL A 140 0.27 12.08 4.81
C VAL A 140 -1.24 12.21 4.66
N SER A 141 -1.73 13.45 4.59
CA SER A 141 -3.15 13.73 4.42
C SER A 141 -3.64 13.39 3.02
N HIS A 142 -4.93 13.07 2.90
CA HIS A 142 -5.52 12.76 1.60
C HIS A 142 -5.36 13.90 0.59
N ARG A 143 -4.99 13.54 -0.66
CA ARG A 143 -4.69 14.46 -1.78
C ARG A 143 -3.48 15.38 -1.59
N SER A 144 -2.51 14.93 -0.79
CA SER A 144 -1.21 15.61 -0.63
C SER A 144 -0.12 14.94 -1.47
N TYR A 145 0.92 14.39 -0.86
CA TYR A 145 2.11 13.87 -1.55
C TYR A 145 1.82 12.67 -2.46
N THR A 146 0.86 11.80 -2.10
CA THR A 146 0.39 10.70 -2.96
C THR A 146 -0.36 11.19 -4.21
N HIS A 147 -0.72 12.47 -4.26
CA HIS A 147 -1.38 13.10 -5.40
C HIS A 147 -0.52 14.24 -5.97
N SER A 148 0.80 14.06 -5.96
CA SER A 148 1.78 15.03 -6.42
C SER A 148 2.71 14.43 -7.47
N VAL A 149 3.44 15.29 -8.18
CA VAL A 149 4.49 14.88 -9.13
C VAL A 149 5.56 14.03 -8.43
N ILE A 150 5.89 14.33 -7.17
CA ILE A 150 6.82 13.51 -6.39
C ILE A 150 6.25 12.10 -6.15
N GLY A 151 4.95 12.00 -5.87
CA GLY A 151 4.24 10.72 -5.75
C GLY A 151 4.32 9.90 -7.03
N ILE A 152 4.05 10.52 -8.19
CA ILE A 152 4.22 9.91 -9.51
C ILE A 152 5.65 9.41 -9.71
N ILE A 153 6.66 10.26 -9.46
CA ILE A 153 8.07 9.92 -9.68
C ILE A 153 8.48 8.73 -8.80
N TYR A 154 8.14 8.77 -7.51
CA TYR A 154 8.45 7.69 -6.59
C TYR A 154 7.78 6.38 -7.02
N PHE A 155 6.50 6.45 -7.39
CA PHE A 155 5.77 5.29 -7.89
C PHE A 155 6.34 4.76 -9.20
N GLY A 156 6.88 5.62 -10.06
CA GLY A 156 7.60 5.23 -11.27
C GLY A 156 8.83 4.36 -10.99
N PHE A 157 9.59 4.65 -9.93
CA PHE A 157 10.68 3.76 -9.52
C PHE A 157 10.13 2.38 -9.10
N ILE A 158 9.06 2.33 -8.31
CA ILE A 158 8.40 1.05 -7.95
C ILE A 158 8.01 0.28 -9.21
N ALA A 159 7.29 0.92 -10.12
CA ALA A 159 6.80 0.31 -11.35
C ALA A 159 7.94 -0.21 -12.24
N ARG A 160 9.07 0.52 -12.31
CA ARG A 160 10.24 0.12 -13.10
C ARG A 160 10.94 -1.11 -12.54
N TYR A 161 11.12 -1.17 -11.21
CA TYR A 161 11.67 -2.36 -10.56
C TYR A 161 10.70 -3.55 -10.64
N LEU A 162 9.40 -3.30 -10.56
CA LEU A 162 8.37 -4.34 -10.73
C LEU A 162 8.42 -4.95 -12.14
N GLU A 163 8.47 -4.11 -13.18
CA GLU A 163 8.62 -4.58 -14.56
C GLU A 163 9.89 -5.42 -14.74
N SER A 164 11.01 -4.96 -14.15
CA SER A 164 12.28 -5.68 -14.22
C SER A 164 12.25 -7.03 -13.49
N SER A 165 11.47 -7.14 -12.41
CA SER A 165 11.27 -8.39 -11.66
C SER A 165 10.35 -9.36 -12.41
N LEU A 166 9.25 -8.87 -12.99
CA LEU A 166 8.28 -9.70 -13.70
C LEU A 166 8.73 -10.08 -15.12
N MET A 167 9.63 -9.29 -15.73
CA MET A 167 10.08 -9.47 -17.12
C MET A 167 8.93 -9.41 -18.14
N ILE A 168 7.87 -8.66 -17.83
CA ILE A 168 6.71 -8.45 -18.71
C ILE A 168 6.74 -7.01 -19.21
N GLN A 169 6.95 -6.84 -20.51
CA GLN A 169 6.94 -5.53 -21.17
C GLN A 169 5.58 -4.84 -20.98
N GLY A 170 5.61 -3.53 -20.72
CA GLY A 170 4.39 -2.72 -20.59
C GLY A 170 3.92 -2.55 -19.15
N VAL A 171 4.50 -3.28 -18.19
CA VAL A 171 4.10 -3.18 -16.78
C VAL A 171 4.37 -1.77 -16.27
N PHE A 172 5.51 -1.17 -16.63
CA PHE A 172 5.80 0.20 -16.26
C PHE A 172 4.75 1.17 -16.81
N GLU A 173 4.46 1.11 -18.11
CA GLU A 173 3.48 1.99 -18.76
C GLU A 173 2.07 1.81 -18.19
N ALA A 174 1.63 0.57 -17.99
CA ALA A 174 0.32 0.28 -17.42
C ALA A 174 0.18 0.86 -16.00
N CYS A 175 1.21 0.68 -15.17
CA CYS A 175 1.24 1.25 -13.82
C CYS A 175 1.21 2.80 -13.85
N MET A 176 2.06 3.40 -14.68
CA MET A 176 2.19 4.86 -14.75
C MET A 176 0.94 5.53 -15.31
N LEU A 177 0.35 4.96 -16.38
CA LEU A 177 -0.91 5.45 -16.93
C LEU A 177 -2.07 5.23 -15.95
N GLY A 178 -2.08 4.11 -15.23
CA GLY A 178 -3.04 3.86 -14.16
C GLY A 178 -2.99 4.92 -13.07
N TYR A 179 -1.81 5.17 -12.51
CA TYR A 179 -1.61 6.20 -11.48
C TYR A 179 -1.94 7.61 -12.02
N ALA A 180 -1.50 7.94 -13.22
CA ALA A 180 -1.79 9.23 -13.85
C ALA A 180 -3.29 9.43 -14.10
N SER A 181 -4.02 8.37 -14.49
CA SER A 181 -5.47 8.42 -14.67
C SER A 181 -6.21 8.75 -13.37
N HIS A 182 -5.69 8.30 -12.21
CA HIS A 182 -6.24 8.66 -10.92
C HIS A 182 -6.13 10.16 -10.67
N LEU A 183 -4.92 10.70 -10.80
CA LEU A 183 -4.66 12.12 -10.58
C LEU A 183 -5.48 12.99 -11.54
N ALA A 184 -5.54 12.62 -12.82
CA ALA A 184 -6.37 13.29 -13.82
C ALA A 184 -7.85 13.29 -13.43
N GLY A 185 -8.37 12.14 -12.96
CA GLY A 185 -9.75 11.99 -12.49
C GLY A 185 -10.08 12.78 -11.22
N ASP A 186 -9.06 13.23 -10.48
CA ASP A 186 -9.20 14.02 -9.25
C ASP A 186 -8.83 15.50 -9.42
N MET A 187 -8.46 15.94 -10.63
CA MET A 187 -8.23 17.36 -10.94
C MET A 187 -9.52 18.18 -10.81
N LYS A 188 -9.38 19.42 -10.33
CA LYS A 188 -10.46 20.42 -10.17
C LYS A 188 -10.96 20.97 -11.51
N VAL A 189 -10.17 20.85 -12.58
CA VAL A 189 -10.59 21.15 -13.96
C VAL A 189 -11.85 20.36 -14.36
N LEU A 190 -12.06 19.17 -13.80
CA LEU A 190 -13.27 18.39 -14.06
C LEU A 190 -14.46 18.96 -13.28
N PRO A 191 -15.61 19.23 -13.93
CA PRO A 191 -16.73 19.96 -13.34
C PRO A 191 -17.40 19.26 -12.14
N PHE A 192 -17.13 17.96 -11.97
CA PHE A 192 -17.70 17.15 -10.89
C PHE A 192 -16.84 17.16 -9.61
N ASN A 193 -15.63 17.74 -9.64
CA ASN A 193 -14.70 17.75 -8.52
C ASN A 193 -14.71 19.09 -7.79
N ARG A 194 -15.14 19.10 -6.52
CA ARG A 194 -15.13 20.31 -5.67
C ARG A 194 -13.76 20.67 -5.11
N ARG A 195 -12.85 19.70 -5.03
CA ARG A 195 -11.47 19.82 -4.55
C ARG A 195 -10.53 19.20 -5.58
N GLY A 196 -9.37 19.81 -5.78
CA GLY A 196 -8.34 19.33 -6.70
C GLY A 196 -7.22 18.55 -6.03
N VAL A 197 -6.15 18.34 -6.79
CA VAL A 197 -4.89 17.73 -6.34
C VAL A 197 -3.77 18.78 -6.28
N LYS A 198 -2.85 18.64 -5.32
CA LYS A 198 -1.71 19.57 -5.16
C LYS A 198 -0.48 19.05 -5.88
N LEU A 199 -0.51 19.10 -7.21
CA LEU A 199 0.49 18.44 -8.07
C LEU A 199 1.93 18.87 -7.78
N PHE A 200 2.16 20.13 -7.44
CA PHE A 200 3.50 20.71 -7.33
C PHE A 200 4.03 20.78 -5.89
N LEU A 201 3.51 19.97 -4.96
CA LEU A 201 4.13 19.87 -3.63
C LEU A 201 5.59 19.40 -3.71
N PRO A 202 6.49 19.90 -2.83
CA PRO A 202 6.26 20.87 -1.76
C PRO A 202 6.34 22.34 -2.22
N PHE A 203 6.63 22.60 -3.50
CA PHE A 203 6.89 23.94 -4.03
C PHE A 203 5.63 24.81 -4.16
N SER A 204 4.47 24.19 -4.42
CA SER A 204 3.18 24.89 -4.45
C SER A 204 2.05 24.04 -3.93
N SER A 205 1.19 24.64 -3.11
CA SER A 205 -0.03 24.03 -2.58
C SER A 205 -1.28 24.36 -3.39
N LYS A 206 -1.14 24.95 -4.59
CA LYS A 206 -2.26 25.29 -5.47
C LYS A 206 -2.96 24.01 -5.94
N GLU A 207 -4.27 23.98 -5.80
CA GLU A 207 -5.10 22.88 -6.31
C GLU A 207 -5.29 23.03 -7.82
N MET A 208 -5.09 21.92 -8.53
CA MET A 208 -5.34 21.77 -9.97
C MET A 208 -6.53 20.86 -10.21
#